data_AF-A0A930YWR3-F1
#
_entry.id   AF-A0A930YWR3-F1
#
_cell.length_a   1.000
_cell.length_b   1.000
_cell.length_c   1.000
_cell.angle_alpha   90.00
_cell.angle_beta   90.00
_cell.angle_gamma   90.00
#
_symmetry.space_group_name_H-M   'P 1'
#
loop_
_entity.id
_entity.type
_entity.pdbx_description
1 polymer ?
#
loop_
_entity_poly.entity_id
_entity_poly.type
_entity_poly.pdbx_seq_one_letter_code
_entity_poly.pdbx_strand_id
1 'polypeptide(L)'
;MKSISLIGIVLLLLSALLFYLTTDFSVEQIKLSHMMGIMGGVGIGLIIGGMVGYVSKGTALKHQQKMKELRELQKEKVLLEKRNAELARENKISELDTESATKKMPDNFY
;
A
#
# COMPACT_ATOMS: atom_id res chain seq x y z
N MET A 1 -11.04 5.69 -1.74
CA MET A 1 -11.47 6.49 -0.57
C MET A 1 -12.75 7.29 -0.81
N LYS A 2 -13.06 7.73 -2.04
CA LYS A 2 -14.21 8.63 -2.30
C LYS A 2 -15.58 8.02 -2.00
N SER A 3 -15.82 6.75 -2.31
CA SER A 3 -17.14 6.10 -2.17
C SER A 3 -17.58 5.88 -0.72
N ILE A 4 -16.69 5.38 0.16
CA ILE A 4 -17.04 5.12 1.58
C ILE A 4 -17.28 6.42 2.35
N SER A 5 -16.45 7.44 2.15
CA SER A 5 -16.67 8.76 2.76
C SER A 5 -17.96 9.41 2.24
N LEU A 6 -18.28 9.24 0.95
CA LEU A 6 -19.53 9.73 0.36
C LEU A 6 -20.76 9.02 0.97
N ILE A 7 -20.72 7.69 1.09
CA ILE A 7 -21.77 6.90 1.77
C ILE A 7 -21.95 7.37 3.22
N GLY A 8 -20.85 7.60 3.95
CA GLY A 8 -20.90 8.07 5.33
C GLY A 8 -21.56 9.45 5.48
N ILE A 9 -21.23 10.39 4.57
CA ILE A 9 -21.83 11.73 4.53
C ILE A 9 -23.33 11.64 4.20
N VAL A 10 -23.70 10.80 3.24
CA VAL A 10 -25.11 10.58 2.86
C VAL A 10 -25.91 10.00 4.02
N LEU A 11 -25.40 8.99 4.72
CA LEU A 11 -26.06 8.43 5.92
C LEU A 11 -26.18 9.46 7.04
N LEU A 12 -25.18 10.32 7.23
CA LEU A 12 -25.19 11.35 8.28
C LEU A 12 -26.24 12.42 7.98
N LEU A 13 -26.35 12.86 6.73
CA LEU A 13 -27.41 13.76 6.27
C LEU A 13 -28.80 13.13 6.40
N LEU A 14 -28.96 11.87 6.02
CA LEU A 14 -30.21 11.12 6.22
C LEU A 14 -30.59 11.02 7.70
N SER A 15 -29.65 10.70 8.58
CA SER A 15 -29.89 10.61 10.02
C SER A 15 -30.31 11.97 10.60
N ALA A 16 -29.63 13.05 10.22
CA ALA A 16 -29.99 14.41 10.63
C ALA A 16 -31.37 14.84 10.11
N LEU A 17 -31.69 14.47 8.86
CA LEU A 17 -32.99 14.75 8.25
C LEU A 17 -34.12 13.96 8.94
N LEU A 18 -33.91 12.67 9.18
CA LEU A 18 -34.86 11.83 9.92
C LEU A 18 -35.06 12.36 11.34
N PHE A 19 -33.99 12.76 12.02
CA PHE A 19 -34.08 13.36 13.35
C PHE A 19 -34.90 14.66 13.34
N TYR A 20 -34.69 15.52 12.35
CA TYR A 20 -35.45 16.76 12.17
C TYR A 20 -36.93 16.49 11.87
N LEU A 21 -37.24 15.50 11.03
CA LEU A 21 -38.62 15.16 10.66
C LEU A 21 -39.36 14.37 11.74
N THR A 22 -38.65 13.60 12.57
CA THR A 22 -39.25 12.72 13.61
C THR A 22 -39.38 13.44 14.95
N THR A 23 -38.58 14.49 15.18
CA THR A 23 -38.70 15.32 16.39
C THR A 23 -39.88 16.27 16.20
N ASP A 24 -41.08 15.79 16.53
CA ASP A 24 -42.24 16.64 16.73
C ASP A 24 -41.87 17.73 17.77
N PHE A 25 -42.15 18.98 17.44
CA PHE A 25 -41.66 20.18 18.11
C PHE A 25 -42.01 20.24 19.60
N SER A 26 -41.19 19.62 20.45
CA SER A 26 -41.13 19.87 21.89
C SER A 26 -39.66 19.96 22.33
N VAL A 27 -38.97 20.93 21.76
CA VAL A 27 -37.60 21.35 22.14
C VAL A 27 -37.51 21.68 23.65
N GLU A 28 -38.64 21.94 24.30
CA GLU A 28 -38.79 22.20 25.73
C GLU A 28 -38.61 20.96 26.63
N GLN A 29 -38.61 19.74 26.07
CA GLN A 29 -38.39 18.50 26.81
C GLN A 29 -37.29 17.64 26.19
N ILE A 30 -36.07 18.17 26.09
CA ILE A 30 -34.88 17.32 25.89
C ILE A 30 -34.75 16.38 27.11
N LYS A 31 -35.42 15.23 27.03
CA LYS A 31 -35.34 14.19 28.04
C LYS A 31 -33.96 13.53 27.98
N LEU A 32 -33.52 13.00 29.12
CA LEU A 32 -32.26 12.25 29.25
C LEU A 32 -32.09 11.16 28.18
N SER A 33 -33.19 10.56 27.69
CA SER A 33 -33.16 9.56 26.61
C SER A 33 -32.62 10.10 25.28
N HIS A 34 -32.90 11.35 24.93
CA HIS A 34 -32.41 11.97 23.69
C HIS A 34 -30.92 12.29 23.79
N MET A 35 -30.49 12.83 24.93
CA MET A 35 -29.07 13.06 25.22
C MET A 35 -28.28 11.76 25.19
N MET A 36 -28.83 10.68 25.74
CA MET A 36 -28.20 9.35 25.71
C MET A 36 -28.07 8.81 24.28
N GLY A 37 -29.10 8.98 23.44
CA GLY A 37 -29.05 8.61 22.02
C GLY A 37 -28.00 9.38 21.24
N ILE A 38 -27.90 10.70 21.48
CA ILE A 38 -26.89 11.56 20.84
C ILE A 38 -25.48 11.16 21.29
N MET A 39 -25.24 11.01 22.60
CA MET A 39 -23.94 10.59 23.13
C MET A 39 -23.53 9.21 22.62
N GLY A 40 -24.46 8.25 22.58
CA GLY A 40 -24.21 6.91 22.06
C GLY A 40 -23.88 6.91 20.56
N GLY A 41 -24.65 7.66 19.77
CA GLY A 41 -24.41 7.82 18.34
C GLY A 41 -23.05 8.48 18.06
N VAL A 42 -22.70 9.54 18.78
CA VAL A 42 -21.39 10.21 18.66
C VAL A 42 -20.26 9.27 19.08
N GLY A 43 -20.39 8.54 20.18
CA GLY A 43 -19.37 7.60 20.65
C GLY A 43 -19.07 6.49 19.65
N ILE A 44 -20.11 5.81 19.12
CA ILE A 44 -19.96 4.76 18.11
C ILE A 44 -19.39 5.34 16.81
N GLY A 45 -19.89 6.51 16.40
CA GLY A 45 -19.41 7.22 15.22
C GLY A 45 -17.93 7.58 15.30
N LEU A 46 -17.43 8.01 16.46
CA LEU A 46 -16.01 8.32 16.67
C LEU A 46 -15.12 7.07 16.66
N ILE A 47 -15.56 5.95 17.23
CA ILE A 47 -14.79 4.70 17.20
C ILE A 47 -14.66 4.19 15.77
N ILE A 48 -15.78 4.05 15.06
CA ILE A 48 -15.79 3.54 13.68
C ILE A 48 -15.09 4.53 12.74
N GLY A 49 -15.39 5.83 12.86
CA GLY A 49 -14.76 6.88 12.08
C GLY A 49 -13.26 6.98 12.32
N GLY A 50 -12.82 6.86 13.58
CA GLY A 50 -11.41 6.83 13.96
C GLY A 50 -10.67 5.63 13.39
N MET A 51 -11.28 4.44 13.44
CA MET A 51 -10.71 3.21 12.89
C MET A 51 -10.58 3.28 11.36
N VAL A 52 -11.65 3.69 10.66
CA VAL A 52 -11.64 3.87 9.21
C VAL A 52 -10.65 4.97 8.80
N GLY A 53 -10.59 6.08 9.54
CA GLY A 53 -9.65 7.16 9.31
C GLY A 53 -8.19 6.75 9.50
N TYR A 54 -7.90 5.93 10.52
CA TYR A 54 -6.56 5.37 10.76
C TYR A 54 -6.12 4.45 9.61
N VAL A 55 -6.99 3.52 9.18
CA VAL A 55 -6.72 2.63 8.05
C VAL A 55 -6.51 3.41 6.74
N SER A 56 -7.27 4.48 6.53
CA SER A 56 -7.15 5.38 5.38
C SER A 56 -5.80 6.11 5.32
N LYS A 57 -5.21 6.48 6.47
CA LYS A 57 -3.87 7.09 6.53
C LYS A 57 -2.75 6.06 6.49
N GLY A 58 -2.93 4.90 7.11
CA GLY A 58 -1.96 3.80 7.10
C GLY A 58 -1.69 3.25 5.69
N THR A 59 -2.73 3.15 4.85
CA THR A 59 -2.59 2.74 3.45
C THR A 59 -1.84 3.77 2.60
N ALA A 60 -2.03 5.07 2.84
CA ALA A 60 -1.28 6.13 2.14
C ALA A 60 0.23 6.06 2.43
N LEU A 61 0.60 5.82 3.70
CA LEU A 61 2.00 5.68 4.10
C LEU A 61 2.63 4.40 3.51
N LYS A 62 1.88 3.29 3.55
CA LYS A 62 2.32 2.01 3.01
C LYS A 62 2.49 2.07 1.49
N HIS A 63 1.68 2.84 0.76
CA HIS A 63 1.88 3.07 -0.67
C HIS A 63 3.12 3.88 -1.00
N GLN A 64 3.43 4.92 -0.22
CA GLN A 64 4.68 5.67 -0.43
C GLN A 64 5.92 4.83 -0.16
N GLN A 65 5.92 4.04 0.92
CA GLN A 65 7.03 3.11 1.21
C GLN A 65 7.18 2.05 0.13
N LYS A 66 6.08 1.42 -0.30
CA LYS A 66 6.11 0.37 -1.32
C LYS A 66 6.61 0.89 -2.68
N MET A 67 6.24 2.12 -3.06
CA MET A 67 6.76 2.73 -4.29
C MET A 67 8.25 3.06 -4.21
N LYS A 68 8.76 3.42 -3.03
CA LYS A 68 10.18 3.68 -2.81
C LYS A 68 10.99 2.38 -2.86
N GLU A 69 10.51 1.35 -2.18
CA GLU A 69 11.10 0.01 -2.14
C GLU A 69 11.16 -0.61 -3.55
N LEU A 70 10.07 -0.52 -4.32
CA LEU A 70 10.02 -1.02 -5.70
C LEU A 70 11.05 -0.33 -6.61
N ARG A 71 11.31 0.97 -6.42
CA ARG A 71 12.34 1.68 -7.20
C ARG A 71 13.75 1.23 -6.84
N GLU A 72 14.02 0.97 -5.56
CA GLU A 72 15.32 0.48 -5.11
C GLU A 72 15.56 -0.96 -5.62
N LEU A 73 14.56 -1.83 -5.52
CA LEU A 73 14.58 -3.19 -6.06
C LEU A 73 14.80 -3.24 -7.58
N GLN A 74 14.20 -2.31 -8.35
CA GLN A 74 14.43 -2.23 -9.79
C GLN A 74 15.88 -1.82 -10.12
N LYS A 75 16.46 -0.88 -9.38
CA LYS A 75 17.86 -0.47 -9.57
C LYS A 75 18.82 -1.61 -9.24
N GLU A 76 18.55 -2.34 -8.17
CA GLU A 76 19.38 -3.47 -7.75
C GLU A 76 19.34 -4.62 -8.76
N LYS A 77 18.17 -4.96 -9.31
CA LYS A 77 18.04 -5.95 -10.39
C LYS A 77 18.86 -5.57 -11.62
N VAL A 78 18.79 -4.33 -12.07
CA VAL A 78 19.57 -3.86 -13.24
C VAL A 78 21.07 -3.96 -12.99
N LEU A 79 21.54 -3.65 -11.77
CA LEU A 79 22.95 -3.78 -11.41
C LEU A 79 23.39 -5.24 -11.35
N LEU A 80 22.56 -6.12 -10.80
CA LEU A 80 22.81 -7.56 -10.74
C LEU A 80 22.85 -8.20 -12.14
N GLU A 81 21.94 -7.82 -13.03
CA GLU A 81 21.93 -8.30 -14.41
C GLU A 81 23.19 -7.88 -15.17
N LYS A 82 23.65 -6.64 -14.97
CA LYS A 82 24.92 -6.17 -15.56
C LYS A 82 26.13 -6.95 -15.04
N ARG A 83 26.23 -7.16 -13.72
CA ARG A 83 27.32 -7.96 -13.14
C ARG A 83 27.31 -9.39 -13.64
N ASN A 84 26.15 -10.03 -13.72
CA ASN A 84 26.05 -11.39 -14.22
C ASN A 84 26.42 -11.49 -15.71
N ALA A 85 26.06 -10.47 -16.51
CA ALA A 85 26.45 -10.40 -17.91
C ALA A 85 27.96 -10.19 -18.09
N GLU A 86 28.60 -9.41 -17.22
CA GLU A 86 30.06 -9.22 -17.20
C GLU A 86 30.79 -10.51 -16.80
N LEU A 87 30.36 -11.17 -15.73
CA LEU A 87 30.93 -12.45 -15.28
C LEU A 87 30.76 -13.55 -16.34
N ALA A 88 29.59 -13.61 -17.00
CA ALA A 88 29.36 -14.56 -18.08
C ALA A 88 30.26 -14.29 -19.30
N ARG A 89 30.58 -13.01 -19.60
CA ARG A 89 31.53 -12.66 -20.66
C ARG A 89 32.96 -13.02 -20.27
N GLU A 90 33.36 -12.74 -19.04
CA GLU A 90 34.70 -13.04 -18.51
C GLU A 90 34.96 -14.55 -18.49
N ASN A 91 34.01 -15.35 -17.99
CA ASN A 91 34.10 -16.81 -18.02
C ASN A 91 34.20 -17.35 -19.45
N LYS A 92 33.42 -16.79 -20.39
CA LYS A 92 33.44 -17.23 -21.79
C LYS A 92 34.76 -16.90 -22.49
N ILE A 93 35.38 -15.77 -22.15
CA ILE A 93 36.71 -15.41 -22.68
C ILE A 93 37.78 -16.35 -22.11
N SER A 94 37.71 -16.65 -20.81
CA SER A 94 38.64 -17.57 -20.14
C SER A 94 38.54 -19.02 -20.66
N GLU A 95 37.33 -19.49 -21.00
CA GLU A 95 37.11 -20.79 -21.66
C GLU A 95 37.66 -20.82 -23.10
N LEU A 96 37.51 -19.73 -23.86
CA LEU A 96 38.07 -19.63 -25.22
C LEU A 96 39.60 -19.57 -25.21
N ASP A 97 40.21 -18.94 -24.19
CA ASP A 97 41.66 -18.87 -24.01
C ASP A 97 42.25 -20.24 -23.60
N THR A 98 41.52 -21.05 -22.83
CA THR A 98 41.93 -22.41 -22.46
C THR A 98 41.74 -23.44 -23.58
N GLU A 99 40.69 -23.31 -24.39
CA GLU A 99 40.48 -24.15 -25.59
C GLU A 99 41.49 -23.83 -26.71
N SER A 100 41.85 -22.56 -26.88
CA SER A 100 42.87 -22.15 -27.85
C SER A 100 44.30 -22.48 -27.42
N ALA A 101 44.56 -22.62 -26.11
CA ALA A 101 45.83 -23.13 -25.58
C ALA A 101 45.97 -24.66 -25.75
N THR A 102 44.90 -25.42 -25.54
CA THR A 102 44.91 -26.89 -25.70
C THR A 102 45.02 -27.34 -27.16
N LYS A 103 44.48 -26.57 -28.11
CA LYS A 103 44.61 -26.86 -29.56
C LYS A 103 46.01 -26.55 -30.14
N LYS A 104 46.90 -25.91 -29.37
CA LYS A 104 48.26 -25.51 -29.79
C LYS A 104 49.38 -26.42 -29.25
N MET A 105 49.09 -27.59 -28.69
CA MET A 105 50.13 -28.60 -28.45
C MET A 105 50.40 -29.38 -29.74
N PRO A 106 51.59 -29.23 -30.38
CA PRO A 106 51.97 -30.11 -31.47
C PRO A 106 52.28 -31.49 -30.90
N ASP A 107 51.57 -32.52 -31.39
CA ASP A 107 51.98 -33.91 -31.25
C ASP A 107 53.35 -34.08 -31.92
N ASN A 108 54.42 -34.00 -31.14
CA ASN A 108 55.72 -34.47 -31.57
C ASN A 108 56.33 -35.32 -30.45
N PHE A 109 56.01 -36.61 -30.50
CA PHE A 109 56.63 -37.66 -29.71
C PHE A 109 57.23 -38.67 -30.69
N TYR A 110 58.56 -38.62 -30.85
CA TYR A 110 59.38 -39.71 -31.35
C TYR A 110 60.44 -40.01 -30.28
#